data_AF-A0A933PD46-F1
#
_entry.id   AF-A0A933PD46-F1
#
_cell.length_a   1.000
_cell.length_b   1.000
_cell.length_c   1.000
_cell.angle_alpha   90.00
_cell.angle_beta   90.00
_cell.angle_gamma   90.00
#
_symmetry.space_group_name_H-M   'P 1'
#
loop_
_entity.id
_entity.type
_entity.pdbx_description
1 polymer ?
#
loop_
_entity_poly.entity_id
_entity_poly.type
_entity_poly.pdbx_seq_one_letter_code
_entity_poly.pdbx_strand_id
1 'polypeptide(L)' 'MSQRREQLEKRGYGTPPVRREARRRVEVQLTPAGVELVDSVVADVMENESKLLAGLTAQEQEQLRGLLRKLLGTFE' A
#
# COMPACT_ATOMS: atom_id res chain seq x y z
N MET A 1 14.43 -3.99 4.66
CA MET A 1 13.22 -3.25 5.07
C MET A 1 13.62 -1.90 5.65
N SER A 2 14.01 -0.91 4.83
CA SER A 2 14.50 0.38 5.42
C SER A 2 14.67 1.57 4.49
N GLN A 3 14.81 1.41 3.16
CA GLN A 3 15.15 2.57 2.32
C GLN A 3 13.94 3.48 2.01
N ARG A 4 12.78 2.89 1.69
CA ARG A 4 11.55 3.67 1.43
C ARG A 4 11.07 4.43 2.67
N ARG A 5 11.19 3.82 3.85
CA ARG A 5 10.74 4.44 5.10
C ARG A 5 11.64 5.61 5.50
N GLU A 6 12.95 5.45 5.39
CA GLU A 6 13.91 6.52 5.67
C GLU A 6 13.72 7.71 4.71
N GLN A 7 13.34 7.45 3.45
CA GLN A 7 12.99 8.52 2.52
C GLN A 7 11.68 9.25 2.88
N LEU A 8 10.68 8.54 3.40
CA LEU A 8 9.43 9.15 3.85
C LEU A 8 9.65 10.01 5.11
N GLU A 9 10.48 9.54 6.06
CA GLU A 9 10.88 10.30 7.25
C GLU A 9 11.70 11.55 6.88
N LYS A 10 12.70 11.43 6.00
CA LYS A 10 13.53 12.57 5.53
C LYS A 10 12.74 13.66 4.82
N ARG A 11 11.65 13.27 4.14
CA ARG A 11 10.78 14.21 3.41
C ARG A 11 9.63 14.75 4.27
N GLY A 12 9.55 14.37 5.56
CA GLY A 12 8.53 14.83 6.48
C GLY A 12 7.15 14.17 6.31
N TYR A 13 7.05 13.10 5.52
CA TYR A 13 5.77 12.42 5.24
C TYR A 13 5.40 11.36 6.28
N GLY A 14 6.33 10.99 7.17
CA GLY A 14 6.09 10.07 8.28
C GLY A 14 6.69 10.56 9.59
N THR A 15 6.03 10.25 10.70
CA THR A 15 6.51 10.57 12.06
C THR A 15 7.47 9.48 12.54
N PRO A 16 8.57 9.83 13.24
CA PRO A 16 9.46 8.84 13.82
C PRO A 16 8.69 7.97 14.83
N PRO A 17 8.96 6.65 14.84
CA PRO A 17 8.16 5.74 15.63
C PRO A 17 8.36 5.95 17.14
N VAL A 18 7.26 5.99 17.87
CA VAL A 18 7.27 6.04 19.33
C VAL A 18 7.59 4.64 19.86
N ARG A 19 8.79 4.45 20.42
CA ARG A 19 9.17 3.19 21.08
C ARG A 19 8.44 3.05 22.41
N ARG A 20 7.22 2.51 22.39
CA ARG A 20 6.53 2.02 23.59
C ARG A 20 6.71 0.50 23.67
N GLU A 21 7.71 0.09 24.46
CA GLU A 21 7.83 -1.21 25.12
C GLU A 21 7.24 -2.46 24.42
N ALA A 22 7.67 -2.74 23.19
CA ALA A 22 7.79 -4.10 22.67
C ALA A 22 8.84 -4.09 21.55
N ARG A 23 9.99 -4.74 21.76
CA ARG A 23 11.20 -4.69 20.90
C ARG A 23 11.02 -5.19 19.45
N ARG A 24 9.79 -5.34 18.92
CA ARG A 24 9.51 -5.82 17.56
C ARG A 24 8.37 -5.15 16.81
N ARG A 25 7.64 -4.18 17.38
CA ARG A 25 6.61 -3.43 16.63
C ARG A 25 6.96 -1.96 16.59
N VAL A 26 6.98 -1.43 15.37
CA VAL A 26 7.26 -0.04 15.06
C VAL A 26 5.99 0.47 14.40
N GLU A 27 5.19 1.23 15.15
CA GLU A 27 4.00 1.89 14.60
C GLU A 27 4.44 3.18 13.92
N VAL A 28 4.09 3.30 12.64
CA VAL A 28 4.29 4.50 11.83
C VAL A 28 2.91 5.01 11.46
N GLN A 29 2.61 6.25 11.84
CA GLN A 29 1.39 6.92 11.42
C GLN A 29 1.72 7.84 10.25
N LEU A 30 0.84 7.85 9.24
CA LEU A 30 0.91 8.83 8.16
C LEU A 30 0.52 10.19 8.71
N THR A 31 1.28 11.21 8.31
CA THR A 31 0.91 12.61 8.51
C THR A 31 -0.19 13.00 7.52
N PRO A 32 -0.95 14.09 7.74
CA PRO A 32 -1.94 14.56 6.77
C PRO A 32 -1.37 14.77 5.35
N ALA A 33 -0.18 15.36 5.23
CA ALA A 33 0.51 15.49 3.94
C ALA A 33 0.95 14.13 3.36
N GLY A 34 1.25 13.15 4.22
CA GLY A 34 1.51 11.78 3.81
C GLY A 34 0.27 11.08 3.26
N VAL A 35 -0.93 11.38 3.80
CA VAL A 35 -2.20 10.89 3.27
C VAL A 35 -2.49 11.48 1.90
N GLU A 36 -2.37 12.81 1.75
CA GLU A 36 -2.58 13.48 0.45
C GLU A 36 -1.64 12.96 -0.64
N LEU A 37 -0.37 12.70 -0.30
CA LEU A 37 0.59 12.10 -1.23
C LEU A 37 0.17 10.68 -1.63
N VAL A 38 -0.25 9.86 -0.67
CA VAL A 38 -0.74 8.51 -0.95
C VAL A 38 -1.96 8.57 -1.85
N ASP A 39 -2.94 9.43 -1.58
CA ASP A 39 -4.15 9.56 -2.39
C ASP A 39 -3.82 9.98 -3.84
N SER A 40 -2.87 10.89 -4.03
CA SER A 40 -2.43 11.30 -5.37
C SER A 40 -1.77 10.18 -6.17
N VAL A 41 -0.96 9.34 -5.50
CA VAL A 41 -0.24 8.23 -6.14
C VAL A 41 -1.16 7.03 -6.36
N VAL A 42 -2.12 6.81 -5.46
CA VAL A 42 -3.12 5.74 -5.57
C VAL A 42 -3.95 5.93 -6.84
N ALA A 43 -4.33 7.17 -7.18
CA ALA A 43 -5.06 7.45 -8.41
C ALA A 43 -4.30 6.96 -9.67
N ASP A 44 -3.01 7.26 -9.77
CA ASP A 44 -2.16 6.85 -10.90
C ASP A 44 -2.01 5.31 -10.98
N VAL A 45 -1.88 4.66 -9.83
CA VAL A 45 -1.79 3.19 -9.74
C VAL A 45 -3.12 2.56 -10.14
N MET A 46 -4.25 3.10 -9.68
CA MET A 46 -5.57 2.60 -10.02
C MET A 46 -5.93 2.81 -11.48
N GLU A 47 -5.46 3.89 -12.12
CA GLU A 47 -5.66 4.11 -13.55
C GLU A 47 -4.90 3.07 -14.40
N ASN A 48 -3.65 2.76 -14.02
CA ASN A 48 -2.86 1.72 -14.68
C ASN A 48 -3.45 0.31 -14.46
N GLU A 49 -3.91 0.00 -13.25
CA GLU A 49 -4.60 -1.27 -12.96
C GLU A 49 -5.91 -1.38 -13.75
N SER A 50 -6.66 -0.30 -13.88
CA SER A 50 -7.88 -0.26 -14.69
C SER A 50 -7.59 -0.53 -16.16
N LYS A 51 -6.49 0.00 -16.71
CA LYS A 51 -6.04 -0.30 -18.09
C LYS A 51 -5.61 -1.76 -18.26
N LEU A 52 -4.91 -2.33 -17.28
CA LEU A 52 -4.50 -3.74 -17.29
C LEU A 52 -5.71 -4.69 -17.24
N LEU A 53 -6.75 -4.33 -16.50
CA LEU A 53 -7.97 -5.13 -16.35
C LEU A 53 -9.03 -4.85 -17.43
N ALA A 54 -8.87 -3.80 -18.23
CA ALA A 54 -9.82 -3.41 -19.29
C ALA A 54 -10.02 -4.49 -20.37
N GLY A 55 -9.05 -5.39 -20.55
CA GLY A 55 -9.17 -6.53 -21.47
C GLY A 55 -10.02 -7.69 -20.94
N LEU A 56 -10.44 -7.65 -19.66
CA LEU A 56 -11.22 -8.69 -19.00
C LEU A 56 -12.67 -8.24 -18.83
N THR A 57 -13.60 -9.15 -19.09
CA THR A 57 -15.00 -8.98 -18.72
C THR A 57 -15.17 -8.93 -17.21
N ALA A 58 -16.30 -8.40 -16.73
CA ALA A 58 -16.60 -8.33 -15.30
C ALA A 58 -16.53 -9.72 -14.61
N GLN A 59 -16.94 -10.77 -15.32
CA GLN A 59 -16.89 -12.15 -14.81
C GLN A 59 -15.45 -12.67 -14.68
N GLU A 60 -14.58 -12.37 -15.64
CA GLU A 60 -13.15 -12.74 -15.61
C GLU A 60 -12.40 -11.96 -14.52
N GLN A 61 -12.72 -10.67 -14.33
CA GLN A 61 -12.18 -9.88 -13.23
C GLN A 61 -12.54 -10.48 -11.86
N GLU A 62 -13.77 -10.96 -11.70
CA GLU A 62 -14.20 -11.59 -10.45
C GLU A 62 -13.48 -12.94 -10.20
N GLN A 63 -13.29 -13.74 -11.24
CA GLN A 63 -12.49 -14.97 -11.16
C GLN A 63 -11.04 -14.69 -10.77
N LEU A 64 -10.41 -13.69 -11.40
CA LEU A 64 -9.05 -13.26 -11.08
C LEU A 64 -8.94 -12.78 -9.62
N ARG A 65 -9.92 -12.00 -9.15
CA ARG A 65 -10.01 -11.54 -7.75
C ARG A 65 -10.03 -12.72 -6.77
N GLY A 66 -10.81 -13.75 -7.07
CA GLY A 66 -10.87 -14.98 -6.27
C GLY A 66 -9.54 -15.72 -6.20
N LEU A 67 -8.84 -15.85 -7.33
CA LEU A 67 -7.52 -16.50 -7.39
C LEU A 67 -6.46 -15.71 -6.62
N LEU A 68 -6.43 -14.39 -6.77
CA LEU A 68 -5.50 -13.52 -6.04
C LEU A 68 -5.72 -13.58 -4.52
N ARG A 69 -6.98 -13.59 -4.07
CA ARG A 69 -7.30 -13.76 -2.64
C ARG A 69 -6.79 -15.08 -2.09
N LYS A 70 -6.98 -16.17 -2.83
CA LYS A 70 -6.49 -17.50 -2.43
C LYS A 70 -4.96 -17.54 -2.36
N LEU A 71 -4.29 -16.93 -3.34
CA LEU A 71 -2.84 -16.82 -3.37
C LEU A 71 -2.31 -15.99 -2.19
N LEU A 72 -2.88 -14.82 -1.94
CA LEU A 72 -2.49 -13.95 -0.81
C LEU A 72 -2.74 -14.61 0.54
N GLY A 73 -3.85 -15.30 0.71
CA GLY A 73 -4.13 -16.09 1.92
C GLY A 73 -3.20 -17.30 2.12
N THR A 74 -2.33 -17.61 1.16
CA THR A 74 -1.28 -18.63 1.31
C THR A 74 0.03 -18.04 1.85
N PHE A 75 0.18 -16.70 1.84
CA PHE A 75 1.37 -15.99 2.31
C PHE A 75 1.25 -15.42 3.74
N GLU A 76 0.09 -15.59 4.38
CA GLU A 76 -0.15 -15.33 5.81
C GLU A 76 0.00 -16.60 6.65
#